data_AF-A0A847EFE1-F1
#
_entry.id   AF-A0A847EFE1-F1
#
_cell.length_a   1.000
_cell.length_b   1.000
_cell.length_c   1.000
_cell.angle_alpha   90.00
_cell.angle_beta   90.00
_cell.angle_gamma   90.00
#
_symmetry.space_group_name_H-M   'P 1'
#
loop_
_entity.id
_entity.type
_entity.pdbx_description
1 polymer ?
#
loop_
_entity_poly.entity_id
_entity_poly.type
_entity_poly.pdbx_seq_one_letter_code
_entity_poly.pdbx_strand_id
1 'polypeptide(L)'
;CALYQMKDGQWGQLMDTQLSTIESLCSKIQTTTFFCGEHVQAVAAELNERLHEKAVFSSPVSGFRRPGFLAELGLKRMNTGDFDDTATLQPLYFRGPSITKPNPGKK
;
A
#
# COMPACT_ATOMS: atom_id res chain seq x y z
N CYS A 1 0.91 4.64 1.51
CA CYS A 1 1.87 3.58 1.89
C CYS A 1 1.33 2.85 3.11
N ALA A 2 1.83 1.63 3.34
CA ALA A 2 1.62 0.83 4.55
C ALA A 2 2.94 0.10 4.81
N LEU A 3 3.20 -0.25 6.08
CA LEU A 3 4.41 -1.00 6.46
C LEU A 3 3.99 -2.34 7.05
N TYR A 4 4.65 -3.40 6.59
CA TYR A 4 4.40 -4.76 7.04
C TYR A 4 5.70 -5.40 7.50
N GLN A 5 5.59 -6.35 8.42
CA GLN A 5 6.70 -7.16 8.88
C GLN A 5 6.23 -8.60 9.05
N MET A 6 7.07 -9.54 8.60
CA MET A 6 6.87 -10.95 8.87
C MET A 6 7.56 -11.31 10.19
N LYS A 7 6.81 -11.85 11.16
CA LYS A 7 7.32 -12.43 12.41
C LYS A 7 6.73 -13.82 12.58
N ASP A 8 7.55 -14.80 12.92
CA ASP A 8 7.12 -16.18 13.17
C ASP A 8 6.26 -16.77 12.04
N GLY A 9 6.58 -16.43 10.79
CA GLY A 9 5.85 -16.87 9.59
C GLY A 9 4.52 -16.16 9.35
N GLN A 10 4.18 -15.14 10.15
CA GLN A 10 2.95 -14.37 10.03
C GLN A 10 3.25 -12.92 9.62
N TRP A 11 2.47 -12.41 8.68
CA TRP A 11 2.52 -11.01 8.29
C TRP A 11 1.69 -10.16 9.23
N GLY A 12 2.30 -9.14 9.82
CA GLY A 12 1.64 -8.11 10.61
C GLY A 12 1.79 -6.73 9.97
N GLN A 13 0.74 -5.93 10.02
CA GLN A 13 0.79 -4.52 9.65
C GLN A 13 1.37 -3.71 10.80
N LEU A 14 2.49 -3.01 10.55
CA LEU A 14 3.14 -2.12 11.53
C LEU A 14 2.68 -0.67 11.40
N MET A 15 2.22 -0.29 10.21
CA MET A 15 1.71 1.05 9.94
C MET A 15 0.46 0.95 9.07
N ASP A 16 -0.63 1.53 9.57
CA ASP A 16 -1.89 1.63 8.85
C ASP A 16 -1.70 2.30 7.50
N THR A 17 -2.51 1.85 6.54
CA THR A 17 -2.50 2.39 5.19
C THR A 17 -2.87 3.86 5.24
N GLN A 18 -1.99 4.71 4.69
CA GLN A 18 -2.16 6.17 4.74
C GLN A 18 -1.57 6.86 3.50
N LEU A 19 -1.96 8.10 3.24
CA LEU A 19 -1.20 8.98 2.34
C LEU A 19 0.00 9.53 3.10
N SER A 20 1.16 9.51 2.46
CA SER A 20 2.38 10.03 3.06
C SER A 20 3.27 10.62 1.96
N THR A 21 4.15 11.54 2.37
CA THR A 21 5.23 12.05 1.53
C THR A 21 6.44 11.13 1.63
N ILE A 22 7.38 11.22 0.69
CA ILE A 22 8.63 10.46 0.78
C ILE A 22 9.42 10.84 2.03
N GLU A 23 9.49 12.13 2.35
CA GLU A 23 10.13 12.62 3.58
C GLU A 23 9.52 12.00 4.85
N SER A 24 8.19 12.05 5.00
CA SER A 24 7.50 11.50 6.17
C SER A 24 7.60 9.97 6.24
N LEU A 25 7.69 9.30 5.08
CA LEU A 25 7.95 7.86 5.03
C LEU A 25 9.37 7.57 5.51
N CYS A 26 10.39 8.24 4.97
CA CYS A 26 11.79 8.01 5.31
C CYS A 26 12.09 8.26 6.79
N SER A 27 11.46 9.25 7.42
CA SER A 27 11.65 9.52 8.86
C SER A 27 11.14 8.40 9.78
N LYS A 28 10.24 7.54 9.28
CA LYS A 28 9.70 6.38 10.02
C LYS A 28 10.53 5.10 9.80
N ILE A 29 11.41 5.06 8.80
CA ILE A 29 12.19 3.86 8.46
C ILE A 29 13.45 3.81 9.31
N GLN A 30 13.49 2.86 10.25
CA GLN A 30 14.63 2.70 11.17
C GLN A 30 15.59 1.60 10.73
N THR A 31 15.06 0.54 10.11
CA THR A 31 15.78 -0.66 9.70
C THR A 31 15.76 -0.83 8.18
N THR A 32 16.62 -1.72 7.66
CA THR A 32 16.56 -2.14 6.26
C THR A 32 15.14 -2.57 5.89
N THR A 33 14.59 -1.94 4.86
CA THR A 33 13.19 -2.06 4.46
C THR A 33 13.09 -2.36 2.98
N PHE A 34 12.24 -3.32 2.65
CA PHE A 34 11.95 -3.69 1.28
C PHE A 34 10.80 -2.86 0.72
N PHE A 35 11.07 -2.08 -0.32
CA PHE A 35 10.10 -1.24 -1.01
C PHE A 35 9.58 -1.96 -2.26
N CYS A 36 8.27 -2.16 -2.31
CA CYS A 36 7.57 -2.81 -3.42
C CYS A 36 6.29 -2.08 -3.80
N GLY A 37 5.86 -2.32 -5.04
CA GLY A 37 4.65 -1.74 -5.62
C GLY A 37 4.94 -0.95 -6.88
N GLU A 38 3.90 -0.76 -7.68
CA GLU A 38 3.96 -0.14 -9.01
C GLU A 38 4.66 1.22 -9.03
N HIS A 39 4.41 2.05 -8.01
CA HIS A 39 4.91 3.43 -7.96
C HIS A 39 6.31 3.56 -7.34
N VAL A 40 6.91 2.48 -6.82
CA VAL A 40 8.20 2.55 -6.12
C VAL A 40 9.33 2.96 -7.06
N GLN A 41 9.31 2.50 -8.31
CA GLN A 41 10.37 2.83 -9.28
C GLN A 41 10.43 4.34 -9.58
N ALA A 42 9.29 5.03 -9.56
CA ALA A 42 9.23 6.47 -9.80
C ALA A 42 9.89 7.30 -8.70
N VAL A 43 10.02 6.75 -7.48
CA VAL A 43 10.56 7.43 -6.30
C VAL A 43 11.83 6.74 -5.76
N ALA A 44 12.35 5.72 -6.44
CA ALA A 44 13.46 4.90 -5.96
C ALA A 44 14.75 5.72 -5.78
N ALA A 45 15.03 6.66 -6.67
CA ALA A 45 16.19 7.55 -6.56
C ALA A 45 16.15 8.39 -5.28
N GLU A 46 15.01 9.04 -4.99
CA GLU A 46 14.83 9.85 -3.77
C GLU A 46 14.89 8.97 -2.50
N LEU A 47 14.29 7.78 -2.54
CA LEU A 47 14.36 6.83 -1.43
C LEU A 47 15.81 6.37 -1.17
N ASN A 48 16.57 6.09 -2.22
CA ASN A 48 17.96 5.66 -2.12
C ASN A 48 18.88 6.78 -1.61
N GLU A 49 18.64 8.02 -2.03
CA GLU A 49 19.36 9.20 -1.53
C GLU A 49 19.13 9.42 -0.04
N ARG A 50 17.90 9.21 0.45
CA ARG A 50 17.53 9.47 1.86
C ARG A 50 17.84 8.31 2.81
N LEU A 51 17.76 7.06 2.33
CA LEU A 51 17.83 5.85 3.17
C LEU A 51 19.07 5.00 2.94
N HIS A 52 19.81 5.24 1.84
CA HIS A 52 21.03 4.52 1.49
C HIS A 52 20.84 2.99 1.56
N GLU A 53 21.73 2.27 2.26
CA GLU A 53 21.69 0.82 2.41
C GLU A 53 20.43 0.29 3.13
N LYS A 54 19.62 1.16 3.76
CA LYS A 54 18.35 0.76 4.35
C LYS A 54 17.24 0.60 3.31
N ALA A 55 17.39 1.08 2.08
CA ALA A 55 16.39 0.91 1.02
C ALA A 55 16.74 -0.25 0.09
N VAL A 56 15.94 -1.32 0.17
CA VAL A 56 16.01 -2.44 -0.77
C VAL A 56 14.79 -2.40 -1.68
N PHE A 57 14.99 -2.49 -2.99
CA PHE A 57 13.90 -2.34 -3.96
C PHE A 57 13.52 -3.67 -4.60
N SER A 58 12.22 -3.90 -4.77
CA SER A 58 11.73 -5.01 -5.59
C SER A 58 12.11 -4.83 -7.05
N SER A 59 12.43 -5.92 -7.76
CA SER A 59 12.54 -5.91 -9.21
C SER A 59 11.24 -5.36 -9.85
N PRO A 60 11.30 -4.60 -10.97
CA PRO A 60 10.11 -4.08 -11.64
C PRO A 60 9.05 -5.14 -11.94
N VAL A 61 9.47 -6.37 -12.26
CA VAL A 61 8.58 -7.50 -12.57
C VAL A 61 7.82 -8.02 -11.33
N SER A 62 8.37 -7.78 -10.14
CA SER A 62 7.73 -8.15 -8.87
C SER A 62 6.65 -7.14 -8.45
N GLY A 63 6.63 -5.95 -9.04
CA GLY A 63 5.63 -4.90 -8.76
C GLY A 63 4.25 -5.16 -9.36
N PHE A 64 4.11 -6.14 -10.26
CA PHE A 64 2.85 -6.47 -10.89
C PHE A 64 1.93 -7.27 -9.97
N ARG A 65 0.68 -6.82 -9.87
CA ARG A 65 -0.37 -7.52 -9.14
C ARG A 65 -0.76 -8.78 -9.90
N ARG A 66 -0.44 -9.96 -9.35
CA ARG A 66 -0.83 -11.24 -9.94
C ARG A 66 -2.14 -11.72 -9.30
N PRO A 67 -3.16 -12.10 -10.08
CA PRO A 67 -4.43 -12.54 -9.53
C PRO A 67 -4.29 -13.79 -8.64
N GLY A 68 -3.30 -14.65 -8.93
CA GLY A 68 -2.98 -15.82 -8.10
C GLY A 68 -2.64 -15.47 -6.65
N PHE A 69 -1.96 -14.34 -6.39
CA PHE A 69 -1.66 -13.91 -5.01
C PHE A 69 -2.92 -13.50 -4.26
N LEU A 70 -3.86 -12.82 -4.92
CA LEU A 70 -5.15 -12.48 -4.32
C LEU A 70 -5.99 -13.73 -4.06
N ALA A 71 -5.97 -14.70 -4.97
CA ALA A 71 -6.68 -15.97 -4.79
C ALA A 71 -6.11 -16.76 -3.59
N GLU A 72 -4.79 -16.81 -3.42
CA GLU A 72 -4.16 -17.47 -2.28
C GLU A 72 -4.50 -16.77 -0.95
N LEU A 73 -4.44 -15.43 -0.91
CA LEU A 73 -4.85 -14.66 0.27
C LEU A 73 -6.33 -14.86 0.59
N GLY A 74 -7.20 -14.83 -0.43
CA GLY A 74 -8.63 -15.08 -0.29
C GLY A 74 -8.93 -16.48 0.23
N LEU A 75 -8.23 -17.50 -0.27
CA LEU A 75 -8.38 -18.88 0.20
C LEU A 75 -7.96 -19.03 1.67
N LYS A 76 -6.86 -18.38 2.09
CA LYS A 76 -6.42 -18.37 3.50
C LYS A 76 -7.48 -17.74 4.42
N ARG A 77 -7.98 -16.55 4.06
CA ARG A 77 -9.07 -15.87 4.81
C ARG A 77 -10.34 -16.72 4.85
N MET A 78 -10.69 -17.34 3.72
CA MET A 78 -11.84 -18.22 3.59
C MET A 78 -11.79 -19.43 4.51
N ASN A 79 -10.64 -20.11 4.58
CA ASN A 79 -10.46 -21.27 5.44
C ASN A 79 -10.53 -20.93 6.94
N THR A 80 -10.30 -19.67 7.32
CA THR A 80 -10.37 -19.20 8.71
C THR A 80 -11.70 -18.55 9.08
N GLY A 81 -12.69 -18.54 8.17
CA GLY A 81 -13.97 -17.88 8.42
C GLY A 81 -13.91 -16.34 8.36
N ASP A 82 -12.81 -15.77 7.86
CA ASP A 82 -12.60 -14.33 7.72
C ASP A 82 -13.16 -13.87 6.36
N PHE A 83 -14.44 -13.56 6.33
CA PHE A 83 -15.11 -13.03 5.14
C PHE A 83 -15.81 -11.72 5.46
N ASP A 84 -15.85 -10.83 4.48
CA ASP A 84 -16.54 -9.56 4.57
C ASP A 84 -18.03 -9.74 4.18
N ASP A 85 -18.96 -9.05 4.87
CA ASP A 85 -20.36 -8.97 4.45
C ASP A 85 -20.48 -8.10 3.20
N THR A 86 -20.95 -8.71 2.12
CA THR A 86 -21.08 -8.07 0.80
C THR A 86 -21.99 -6.83 0.80
N ALA A 87 -22.96 -6.76 1.71
CA ALA A 87 -23.86 -5.62 1.84
C ALA A 87 -23.18 -4.40 2.50
N THR A 88 -22.11 -4.63 3.27
CA THR A 88 -21.39 -3.59 4.03
C THR A 88 -20.01 -3.26 3.45
N LEU A 89 -19.53 -4.06 2.49
CA LEU A 89 -18.22 -3.91 1.90
C LEU A 89 -18.09 -2.54 1.21
N GLN A 90 -17.08 -1.78 1.63
CA GLN A 90 -16.80 -0.45 1.09
C GLN A 90 -15.33 -0.28 0.71
N PRO A 91 -15.01 0.46 -0.37
CA PRO A 91 -13.63 0.79 -0.69
C PRO A 91 -13.00 1.72 0.34
N LEU A 92 -11.70 1.56 0.58
CA LEU A 92 -10.89 2.49 1.37
C LEU A 92 -10.39 3.64 0.49
N TYR A 93 -11.15 4.74 0.43
CA TYR A 93 -10.77 5.94 -0.32
C TYR A 93 -9.89 6.88 0.51
N PHE A 94 -8.61 6.98 0.15
CA PHE A 94 -7.68 7.91 0.80
C PHE A 94 -7.80 9.36 0.31
N ARG A 95 -8.36 9.56 -0.89
CA ARG A 95 -8.73 10.89 -1.38
C ARG A 95 -10.24 10.93 -1.53
N GLY A 96 -10.86 11.91 -0.90
CA GLY A 96 -12.29 12.16 -1.08
C GLY A 96 -12.60 12.54 -2.53
N PRO A 97 -13.82 12.26 -3.00
CA PRO A 97 -14.26 12.72 -4.31
C PRO A 97 -14.20 14.24 -4.37
N SER A 98 -13.68 14.80 -5.47
CA SER A 98 -13.74 16.23 -5.74
C SER A 98 -15.17 16.60 -6.14
N ILE A 99 -16.05 16.78 -5.15
CA ILE A 99 -17.42 17.25 -5.38
C ILE A 99 -17.35 18.76 -5.56
N THR A 100 -17.28 19.22 -6.81
CA THR A 100 -17.48 20.63 -7.15
C THR A 100 -18.96 20.97 -7.16
N LYS A 101 -19.33 22.18 -6.75
CA LYS A 101 -20.72 22.65 -6.82
C LYS A 101 -21.17 22.65 -8.28
N PRO A 102 -22.39 22.18 -8.59
CA PRO A 102 -22.93 22.22 -9.94
C PRO A 102 -22.96 23.67 -10.44
N ASN A 103 -22.51 23.89 -11.68
CA ASN A 103 -22.49 25.21 -12.30
C ASN A 103 -23.94 25.68 -12.50
N PRO A 104 -24.39 26.78 -11.85
CA PRO A 104 -25.71 27.32 -12.11
C PRO A 104 -25.67 27.87 -13.53
N GLY A 105 -26.36 27.19 -14.46
CA GLY A 105 -26.47 27.64 -15.85
C GLY A 105 -26.86 29.12 -15.91
N LYS A 106 -26.20 29.89 -16.79
CA LYS A 106 -26.51 31.31 -16.99
C LYS A 106 -27.99 31.44 -17.40
N LYS A 107 -28.75 32.23 -16.64
CA LYS A 107 -30.10 32.67 -17.01
C LYS A 107 -30.04 33.59 -18.22
#